data_AF-A0A258SYN4-F1
#
_entry.id   AF-A0A258SYN4-F1
#
_cell.length_a   1.000
_cell.length_b   1.000
_cell.length_c   1.000
_cell.angle_alpha   90.00
_cell.angle_beta   90.00
_cell.angle_gamma   90.00
#
_symmetry.space_group_name_H-M   'P 1'
#
loop_
_entity.id
_entity.type
_entity.pdbx_description
1 polymer ?
#
loop_
_entity_poly.entity_id
_entity_poly.type
_entity_poly.pdbx_seq_one_letter_code
_entity_poly.pdbx_strand_id
1 'polypeptide(L)' 'MLPGHTVCKVLYNKAKDTVEVEVGGTSLKFEADSFIVMNEMFRKAAAKIVMQTDIVFSV' A
#
# COMPACT_ATOMS: atom_id res chain seq x y z
N MET A 1 -5.45 5.00 -13.10
CA MET A 1 -5.87 4.31 -11.87
C MET A 1 -5.73 2.82 -12.09
N LEU A 2 -5.29 2.06 -11.09
CA LEU A 2 -5.33 0.60 -11.17
C LEU A 2 -6.80 0.14 -11.25
N PRO A 3 -7.13 -0.89 -12.05
CA PRO A 3 -8.48 -1.46 -12.07
C PRO A 3 -8.95 -1.82 -10.66
N GLY A 4 -10.22 -1.60 -10.33
CA GLY A 4 -10.76 -1.84 -8.99
C GLY A 4 -10.66 -3.29 -8.50
N HIS A 5 -10.33 -4.22 -9.39
CA HIS A 5 -10.15 -5.66 -9.12
C HIS A 5 -8.66 -6.04 -9.01
N THR A 6 -7.75 -5.07 -9.02
CA THR A 6 -6.32 -5.35 -8.92
C THR A 6 -6.01 -5.92 -7.55
N VAL A 7 -5.69 -7.21 -7.50
CA VAL A 7 -5.30 -7.88 -6.27
C VAL A 7 -3.94 -7.36 -5.84
N CYS A 8 -3.85 -6.91 -4.59
CA CYS A 8 -2.59 -6.62 -3.92
C CYS A 8 -2.22 -7.84 -3.07
N LYS A 9 -1.04 -8.39 -3.29
CA LYS A 9 -0.52 -9.53 -2.51
C LYS A 9 0.74 -9.09 -1.79
N VAL A 10 0.82 -9.41 -0.50
CA VAL A 10 1.99 -9.13 0.34
C VAL A 10 2.55 -10.45 0.85
N LEU A 11 3.83 -10.69 0.60
CA LEU A 11 4.56 -11.91 0.96
C LEU A 11 5.72 -11.54 1.89
N TYR A 12 5.78 -12.17 3.06
CA TYR A 12 6.91 -12.01 3.97
C TYR A 12 7.85 -13.22 3.89
N ASN A 13 9.12 -12.97 3.61
CA ASN A 13 10.17 -13.98 3.65
C ASN A 13 10.99 -13.83 4.92
N LYS A 14 10.72 -14.67 5.91
CA LYS A 14 11.41 -14.68 7.21
C LYS A 14 12.90 -15.00 7.12
N ALA A 15 13.32 -15.84 6.17
CA ALA A 15 14.72 -16.25 6.06
C ALA A 15 15.62 -15.11 5.54
N LYS A 16 15.05 -14.19 4.76
CA LYS A 16 15.76 -13.03 4.19
C LYS A 16 15.37 -11.71 4.84
N ASP A 17 14.42 -11.76 5.77
CA ASP A 17 13.75 -10.61 6.38
C ASP A 17 13.30 -9.54 5.37
N THR A 18 12.62 -10.00 4.31
CA THR A 18 12.15 -9.12 3.23
C THR A 18 10.66 -9.27 2.99
N VAL A 19 10.01 -8.17 2.61
CA VAL A 19 8.62 -8.14 2.16
C VAL A 19 8.56 -7.90 0.66
N GLU A 20 7.73 -8.66 -0.02
CA GLU A 20 7.44 -8.50 -1.45
C GLU A 20 5.97 -8.12 -1.62
N VAL A 21 5.73 -7.06 -2.39
CA VAL A 21 4.41 -6.51 -2.69
C VAL A 21 4.15 -6.65 -4.17
N GLU A 22 3.14 -7.43 -4.53
CA GLU A 22 2.73 -7.64 -5.92
C GLU A 22 1.40 -6.92 -6.18
N VAL A 23 1.39 -6.04 -7.20
CA VAL A 23 0.22 -5.28 -7.62
C VAL A 23 0.16 -5.26 -9.14
N GLY A 24 -0.90 -5.82 -9.71
CA GLY A 24 -1.15 -5.75 -11.16
C GLY A 24 -0.02 -6.33 -12.02
N GLY A 25 0.65 -7.38 -11.55
CA GLY A 25 1.79 -8.01 -12.23
C GLY A 25 3.14 -7.32 -12.02
N THR A 26 3.19 -6.21 -11.28
CA THR A 26 4.44 -5.58 -10.84
C THR A 26 4.77 -6.03 -9.42
N SER A 27 6.02 -6.43 -9.18
CA SER A 27 6.52 -6.76 -7.85
C SER A 27 7.54 -5.73 -7.36
N LEU A 28 7.39 -5.31 -6.10
CA LEU A 28 8.33 -4.47 -5.37
C LEU A 28 8.82 -5.22 -4.14
N LYS A 29 10.13 -5.22 -3.92
CA LYS A 29 10.76 -5.91 -2.79
C LYS A 29 11.43 -4.91 -1.86
N PHE A 30 11.22 -5.11 -0.56
CA PHE A 30 11.71 -4.25 0.52
C PHE A 30 12.34 -5.11 1.61
N GLU A 31 13.30 -4.55 2.34
CA GLU A 31 13.63 -5.04 3.69
C GLU A 31 12.43 -4.84 4.62
N ALA A 32 12.23 -5.71 5.61
CA ALA A 32 11.04 -5.69 6.46
C ALA A 32 10.87 -4.36 7.21
N ASP A 33 11.95 -3.83 7.78
CA ASP A 33 11.95 -2.55 8.49
C ASP A 33 11.58 -1.38 7.55
N SER A 34 12.15 -1.38 6.34
CA SER A 34 11.84 -0.40 5.30
C SER A 34 10.37 -0.47 4.87
N PHE A 35 9.82 -1.69 4.76
CA PHE A 35 8.41 -1.89 4.41
C PHE A 35 7.47 -1.32 5.47
N ILE A 36 7.74 -1.50 6.76
CA ILE A 36 6.90 -0.97 7.84
C ILE A 36 6.82 0.55 7.75
N VAL A 37 7.97 1.22 7.58
CA VAL A 37 8.03 2.68 7.46
C VAL A 37 7.29 3.17 6.21
N MET A 38 7.50 2.52 5.06
CA MET A 38 6.80 2.88 3.82
C MET A 38 5.29 2.65 3.93
N ASN A 39 4.86 1.53 4.50
CA ASN A 39 3.44 1.21 4.69
C ASN A 39 2.74 2.29 5.53
N GLU A 40 3.37 2.73 6.63
CA GLU A 40 2.80 3.79 7.45
C GLU A 40 2.75 5.14 6.71
N MET A 41 3.77 5.47 5.91
CA MET A 41 3.72 6.68 5.06
C MET A 41 2.60 6.62 4.03
N PHE A 42 2.41 5.48 3.36
CA PHE A 42 1.31 5.30 2.40
C PHE A 42 -0.06 5.36 3.08
N ARG A 43 -0.21 4.75 4.26
CA ARG A 43 -1.45 4.84 5.04
C ARG A 43 -1.79 6.29 5.40
N LYS A 44 -0.82 7.07 5.84
CA LYS A 44 -1.00 8.51 6.13
C LYS A 44 -1.36 9.31 4.89
N ALA A 45 -0.70 9.05 3.76
CA ALA A 45 -1.00 9.71 2.49
C ALA A 45 -2.42 9.40 2.02
N ALA A 46 -2.84 8.13 2.07
CA ALA A 46 -4.20 7.70 1.73
C ALA A 46 -5.26 8.35 2.64
N ALA A 47 -5.04 8.35 3.96
CA ALA A 47 -5.93 9.01 4.91
C ALA A 47 -6.06 10.52 4.64
N LYS A 48 -4.94 11.20 4.33
CA LYS A 48 -4.96 12.61 3.95
C LYS A 48 -5.75 12.86 2.67
N ILE A 49 -5.57 12.01 1.66
CA ILE A 49 -6.34 12.11 0.41
C ILE A 49 -7.84 11.98 0.73
N VAL A 50 -8.25 10.96 1.50
CA VAL A 50 -9.65 10.77 1.90
C VAL A 50 -10.22 12.01 2.58
N MET A 51 -9.52 12.56 3.58
CA MET A 51 -9.94 13.78 4.30
C MET A 51 -10.00 15.02 3.40
N GLN A 52 -9.14 15.11 2.39
CA GLN A 52 -9.16 16.21 1.42
C GLN A 52 -10.21 16.02 0.33
N THR A 53 -10.61 14.77 0.09
CA THR A 53 -11.68 14.37 -0.84
C THR A 53 -13.02 14.17 -0.13
N ASP A 54 -13.20 14.66 1.10
CA ASP A 54 -14.53 14.94 1.66
C ASP A 54 -15.20 16.02 0.80
N ILE A 55 -15.63 15.59 -0.38
CA ILE A 55 -16.68 16.20 -1.17
C ILE A 55 -17.91 16.11 -0.28
N VAL A 56 -18.44 17.28 0.07
CA VAL A 56 -19.72 17.52 0.75
C VAL A 56 -20.70 16.38 0.45
N PHE A 57 -20.95 15.51 1.43
CA PHE A 57 -22.19 14.72 1.45
C PHE A 57 -23.33 15.71 1.68
N SER A 58 -23.90 16.23 0.59
CA SER A 58 -25.21 16.85 0.61
C SER A 58 -26.25 15.75 0.82
N VAL A 59 -26.84 15.73 2.01
CA VAL A 59 -28.14 15.09 2.29
C VAL A 59 -29.20 16.18 2.19
#